data_AF-A0A9N9KUX8-F1
#
_entry.id   AF-A0A9N9KUX8-F1
#
_cell.length_a   1.000
_cell.length_b   1.000
_cell.length_c   1.000
_cell.angle_alpha   90.00
_cell.angle_beta   90.00
_cell.angle_gamma   90.00
#
_symmetry.space_group_name_H-M   'P 1'
#
loop_
_entity.id
_entity.type
_entity.pdbx_description
1 polymer ?
#
loop_
_entity_poly.entity_id
_entity_poly.type
_entity_poly.pdbx_seq_one_letter_code
_entity_poly.pdbx_strand_id
1 'polypeptide(L)'
;MESKRQDKPRRHKKRKSRTQVSSDSDSDYEIEAAASTSPQPQPENKTTSTTVVEKKPSKLDEDAEISAAFTKFYMQRATVEFAEDLDRVRGAEDFKDEALSILVSALQQGTEVFSREEQRRIVMAGKKVEG
;
A
#
# COMPACT_ATOMS: atom_id res chain seq x y z
N MET A 1 7.26 61.93 -50.09
CA MET A 1 8.10 61.61 -48.92
C MET A 1 7.38 60.53 -48.14
N GLU A 2 8.13 59.54 -47.64
CA GLU A 2 7.77 58.60 -46.57
C GLU A 2 6.52 57.68 -46.75
N SER A 3 6.47 56.39 -46.43
CA SER A 3 7.45 55.32 -46.17
C SER A 3 6.68 53.99 -46.11
N LYS A 4 7.07 53.05 -46.99
CA LYS A 4 7.28 51.60 -46.76
C LYS A 4 6.63 50.92 -45.52
N ARG A 5 5.69 49.98 -45.75
CA ARG A 5 5.83 48.49 -45.63
C ARG A 5 4.47 47.80 -45.46
N GLN A 6 4.15 46.92 -46.41
CA GLN A 6 3.22 45.82 -46.23
C GLN A 6 3.91 44.72 -45.41
N ASP A 7 3.26 44.13 -44.41
CA ASP A 7 3.55 42.75 -44.02
C ASP A 7 2.34 42.07 -43.37
N LYS A 8 2.08 40.85 -43.86
CA LYS A 8 0.85 40.06 -43.69
C LYS A 8 0.80 39.35 -42.32
N PRO A 9 -0.38 39.15 -41.69
CA PRO A 9 -0.47 38.16 -40.62
C PRO A 9 -0.36 36.73 -41.20
N ARG A 10 0.62 35.97 -40.68
CA ARG A 10 1.10 34.66 -41.15
C ARG A 10 0.11 33.53 -40.85
N ARG A 11 -0.12 32.62 -41.81
CA ARG A 11 -0.79 31.31 -41.63
C ARG A 11 0.05 30.39 -40.73
N HIS A 12 -0.66 29.74 -39.80
CA HIS A 12 -0.47 28.47 -39.10
C HIS A 12 0.94 27.85 -38.97
N LYS A 13 1.25 27.43 -37.74
CA LYS A 13 1.81 26.09 -37.45
C LYS A 13 1.42 25.70 -36.02
N LYS A 14 0.54 24.70 -35.90
CA LYS A 14 0.34 23.95 -34.65
C LYS A 14 1.70 23.43 -34.20
N ARG A 15 2.22 23.97 -33.10
CA ARG A 15 3.28 23.32 -32.33
C ARG A 15 2.67 23.06 -30.96
N LYS A 16 2.10 21.86 -30.83
CA LYS A 16 1.83 21.28 -29.51
C LYS A 16 3.19 21.26 -28.80
N SER A 17 3.35 21.98 -27.71
CA SER A 17 4.46 21.76 -26.79
C SER A 17 4.28 20.33 -26.27
N ARG A 18 5.05 19.41 -26.86
CA ARG A 18 5.14 18.02 -26.44
C ARG A 18 5.73 18.04 -25.03
N THR A 19 4.91 17.70 -24.05
CA THR A 19 5.33 17.40 -22.69
C THR A 19 6.47 16.40 -22.76
N GLN A 20 7.65 16.77 -22.24
CA GLN A 20 8.71 15.82 -21.96
C GLN A 20 8.31 15.13 -20.66
N VAL A 21 8.07 13.82 -20.75
CA VAL A 21 7.95 12.94 -19.60
C VAL A 21 9.20 12.08 -19.67
N SER A 22 10.22 12.43 -18.91
CA SER A 22 11.39 11.58 -18.70
C SER A 22 11.32 11.09 -17.27
N SER A 23 10.66 9.96 -17.09
CA SER A 23 10.89 9.06 -15.97
C SER A 23 11.77 7.92 -16.48
N ASP A 24 13.06 8.16 -16.62
CA ASP A 24 14.04 7.08 -16.64
C ASP A 24 14.38 6.80 -15.18
N SER A 25 13.53 5.98 -14.55
CA SER A 25 13.88 5.27 -13.33
C SER A 25 14.41 3.92 -13.77
N ASP A 26 15.68 3.89 -14.18
CA ASP A 26 16.42 2.68 -14.48
C ASP A 26 16.77 2.01 -13.15
N SER A 27 15.89 1.11 -12.71
CA SER A 27 16.20 0.19 -11.63
C SER A 27 16.55 -1.16 -12.25
N ASP A 28 17.84 -1.35 -12.49
CA ASP A 28 18.48 -2.65 -12.72
C ASP A 28 18.18 -3.56 -11.52
N TYR A 29 17.26 -4.51 -11.71
CA TYR A 29 17.11 -5.63 -10.78
C TYR A 29 17.96 -6.78 -11.31
N GLU A 30 19.22 -6.81 -10.88
CA GLU A 30 20.12 -7.94 -11.05
C GLU A 30 19.67 -9.08 -10.12
N ILE A 31 19.00 -10.10 -10.69
CA ILE A 31 18.65 -11.33 -9.99
C ILE A 31 19.86 -12.26 -10.04
N GLU A 32 20.76 -12.16 -9.06
CA GLU A 32 21.67 -13.25 -8.78
C GLU A 32 20.92 -14.36 -8.06
N ALA A 33 20.70 -15.45 -8.80
CA ALA A 33 20.16 -16.70 -8.31
C ALA A 33 21.13 -17.33 -7.30
N ALA A 34 20.85 -17.20 -6.01
CA ALA A 34 21.39 -18.07 -4.97
C ALA A 34 20.29 -19.02 -4.48
N ALA A 35 20.41 -20.26 -4.93
CA ALA A 35 19.57 -21.38 -4.56
C ALA A 35 19.67 -21.73 -3.06
N SER A 36 18.60 -22.39 -2.59
CA SER A 36 18.58 -23.37 -1.50
C SER A 36 18.76 -22.87 -0.07
N THR A 37 17.67 -22.80 0.69
CA THR A 37 17.25 -23.91 1.59
C THR A 37 16.01 -23.52 2.40
N SER A 38 14.98 -24.37 2.35
CA SER A 38 13.90 -24.44 3.35
C SER A 38 14.48 -24.88 4.71
N PRO A 39 13.88 -24.49 5.85
CA PRO A 39 12.78 -25.29 6.38
C PRO A 39 11.63 -24.49 7.03
N GLN A 40 10.42 -25.04 6.84
CA GLN A 40 9.19 -24.73 7.58
C GLN A 40 9.12 -25.61 8.87
N PRO A 41 8.09 -25.53 9.73
CA PRO A 41 8.06 -24.85 11.02
C PRO A 41 7.83 -25.79 12.23
N GLN A 42 8.03 -25.32 13.48
CA GLN A 42 7.22 -25.76 14.63
C GLN A 42 7.11 -24.67 15.73
N PRO A 43 6.03 -24.71 16.54
CA PRO A 43 5.51 -23.57 17.28
C PRO A 43 5.88 -23.59 18.78
N GLU A 44 6.25 -22.45 19.34
CA GLU A 44 6.51 -22.31 20.78
C GLU A 44 5.56 -21.28 21.39
N ASN A 45 4.40 -21.78 21.83
CA ASN A 45 3.50 -21.09 22.74
C ASN A 45 3.99 -21.33 24.18
N LYS A 46 4.45 -20.29 24.88
CA LYS A 46 4.17 -19.97 26.32
C LYS A 46 5.13 -18.87 26.80
N THR A 47 4.64 -17.65 27.03
CA THR A 47 4.05 -17.16 28.30
C THR A 47 5.09 -16.48 29.21
N THR A 48 4.85 -15.18 29.39
CA THR A 48 5.23 -14.29 30.52
C THR A 48 6.70 -14.01 30.79
N SER A 49 7.07 -12.75 30.64
CA SER A 49 7.63 -11.98 31.77
C SER A 49 7.42 -10.47 31.56
N THR A 50 6.68 -9.91 32.50
CA THR A 50 6.51 -8.50 32.80
C THR A 50 7.86 -7.78 32.91
N THR A 51 8.06 -6.75 32.10
CA THR A 51 8.93 -5.63 32.46
C THR A 51 8.19 -4.34 32.17
N VAL A 52 7.55 -3.83 33.22
CA VAL A 52 7.26 -2.40 33.40
C VAL A 52 8.57 -1.64 33.24
N VAL A 53 8.77 -1.07 32.06
CA VAL A 53 9.67 0.08 31.88
C VAL A 53 8.82 1.13 31.19
N GLU A 54 8.46 2.12 31.99
CA GLU A 54 7.82 3.37 31.62
C GLU A 54 8.71 4.09 30.59
N LYS A 55 8.59 3.67 29.33
CA LYS A 55 9.27 4.29 28.20
C LYS A 55 8.25 5.23 27.57
N LYS A 56 8.50 6.53 27.75
CA LYS A 56 7.85 7.62 27.01
C LYS A 56 7.69 7.17 25.55
N PRO A 57 6.46 7.10 25.01
CA PRO A 57 6.24 6.54 23.68
C PRO A 57 7.09 7.34 22.70
N SER A 58 8.01 6.65 22.05
CA SER A 58 8.70 7.25 20.92
C SER A 58 7.67 7.34 19.80
N LYS A 59 7.69 8.40 19.00
CA LYS A 59 6.73 8.59 17.89
C LYS A 59 6.68 7.39 16.92
N LEU A 60 7.71 6.54 16.93
CA LEU A 60 7.80 5.31 16.15
C LEU A 60 6.91 4.19 16.71
N ASP A 61 6.78 4.09 18.03
CA ASP A 61 5.92 3.09 18.67
C ASP A 61 4.44 3.43 18.41
N GLU A 62 4.09 4.72 18.49
CA GLU A 62 2.74 5.20 18.17
C GLU A 62 2.36 4.93 16.70
N ASP A 63 3.32 5.07 15.78
CA ASP A 63 3.10 4.76 14.37
C ASP A 63 2.86 3.28 14.12
N ALA A 64 3.61 2.42 14.80
CA ALA A 64 3.44 0.97 14.70
C ALA A 64 2.09 0.53 15.30
N GLU A 65 1.67 1.14 16.40
CA GLU A 65 0.36 0.89 17.00
C GLU A 65 -0.79 1.34 16.09
N ILE A 66 -0.64 2.51 15.46
CA ILE A 66 -1.66 3.04 14.54
C ILE A 66 -1.74 2.20 13.27
N SER A 67 -0.61 1.77 12.70
CA SER A 67 -0.63 0.90 11.54
C SER A 67 -1.26 -0.45 11.86
N ALA A 68 -0.93 -1.05 13.00
CA ALA A 68 -1.54 -2.30 13.45
C ALA A 68 -3.06 -2.17 13.67
N ALA A 69 -3.49 -1.09 14.33
CA ALA A 69 -4.90 -0.79 14.52
C ALA A 69 -5.64 -0.56 13.20
N PHE A 70 -5.00 0.16 12.26
CA PHE A 70 -5.54 0.39 10.93
C PHE A 70 -5.67 -0.91 10.14
N THR A 71 -4.63 -1.75 10.12
CA THR A 71 -4.66 -3.04 9.43
C THR A 71 -5.81 -3.89 9.95
N LYS A 72 -6.01 -3.97 11.27
CA LYS A 72 -7.14 -4.70 11.85
C LYS A 72 -8.49 -4.15 11.35
N PHE A 73 -8.67 -2.84 11.40
CA PHE A 73 -9.90 -2.20 10.92
C PHE A 73 -10.14 -2.45 9.43
N TYR A 74 -9.10 -2.30 8.61
CA TYR A 74 -9.15 -2.53 7.17
C TYR A 74 -9.47 -3.99 6.85
N MET A 75 -8.84 -4.97 7.52
CA MET A 75 -9.16 -6.39 7.38
C MET A 75 -10.63 -6.68 7.68
N GLN A 76 -11.15 -6.17 8.79
CA GLN A 76 -12.55 -6.37 9.17
C GLN A 76 -13.50 -5.77 8.12
N ARG A 77 -13.23 -4.53 7.68
CA ARG A 77 -14.04 -3.87 6.65
C ARG A 77 -13.97 -4.63 5.33
N ALA A 78 -12.77 -4.92 4.84
CA ALA A 78 -12.54 -5.56 3.56
C ALA A 78 -13.15 -6.96 3.50
N THR A 79 -13.02 -7.75 4.56
CA THR A 79 -13.63 -9.10 4.60
C THR A 79 -15.16 -9.07 4.62
N VAL A 80 -15.78 -8.01 5.16
CA VAL A 80 -17.24 -7.82 5.10
C VAL A 80 -17.68 -7.35 3.71
N GLU A 81 -17.02 -6.34 3.15
CA GLU A 81 -17.39 -5.75 1.86
C GLU A 81 -17.13 -6.74 0.70
N PHE A 82 -16.09 -7.57 0.80
CA PHE A 82 -15.76 -8.61 -0.18
C PHE A 82 -16.28 -10.01 0.21
N ALA A 83 -17.21 -10.12 1.17
CA ALA A 83 -17.66 -11.43 1.69
C ALA A 83 -18.14 -12.37 0.57
N GLU A 84 -18.94 -11.88 -0.36
CA GLU A 84 -19.44 -12.68 -1.49
C GLU A 84 -18.31 -13.17 -2.40
N ASP A 85 -17.34 -12.32 -2.70
CA ASP A 85 -16.22 -12.66 -3.57
C ASP A 85 -15.25 -13.63 -2.86
N LEU A 86 -15.03 -13.46 -1.56
CA LEU A 86 -14.25 -14.39 -0.74
C LEU A 86 -14.92 -15.77 -0.68
N ASP A 87 -16.25 -15.83 -0.56
CA ASP A 87 -16.99 -17.09 -0.58
C ASP A 87 -16.92 -17.78 -1.96
N ARG A 88 -16.96 -17.01 -3.06
CA ARG A 88 -16.75 -17.56 -4.41
C ARG A 88 -15.35 -18.11 -4.60
N VAL A 89 -14.33 -17.36 -4.19
CA VAL A 89 -12.93 -17.79 -4.24
C VAL A 89 -12.73 -19.06 -3.41
N ARG A 90 -13.35 -19.14 -2.22
CA ARG A 90 -13.32 -20.34 -1.38
C ARG A 90 -14.04 -21.54 -2.01
N GLY A 91 -15.10 -21.30 -2.78
CA GLY A 91 -15.83 -22.33 -3.49
C GLY A 91 -15.17 -22.80 -4.79
N ALA A 92 -14.08 -22.16 -5.22
CA ALA A 92 -13.36 -22.52 -6.43
C ALA A 92 -12.54 -23.81 -6.25
N GLU A 93 -12.47 -24.63 -7.29
CA GLU A 93 -11.82 -25.95 -7.26
C GLU A 93 -10.29 -25.87 -7.04
N ASP A 94 -9.69 -24.73 -7.38
CA ASP A 94 -8.27 -24.43 -7.26
C ASP A 94 -7.90 -23.79 -5.90
N PHE A 95 -8.86 -23.51 -5.03
CA PHE A 95 -8.60 -22.92 -3.72
C PHE A 95 -8.09 -23.96 -2.72
N LYS A 96 -6.76 -23.97 -2.53
CA LYS A 96 -6.05 -24.88 -1.63
C LYS A 96 -5.71 -24.21 -0.30
N ASP A 97 -5.31 -25.01 0.69
CA ASP A 97 -4.91 -24.52 2.01
C ASP A 97 -3.76 -23.50 1.96
N GLU A 98 -2.86 -23.62 0.99
CA GLU A 98 -1.78 -22.65 0.75
C GLU A 98 -2.32 -21.28 0.27
N ALA A 99 -3.42 -21.27 -0.50
CA ALA A 99 -4.03 -20.06 -1.04
C ALA A 99 -4.64 -19.16 0.04
N LEU A 100 -5.06 -19.73 1.18
CA LEU A 100 -5.54 -18.96 2.33
C LEU A 100 -4.46 -17.99 2.84
N SER A 101 -3.23 -18.48 3.00
CA SER A 101 -2.12 -17.65 3.48
C SER A 101 -1.77 -16.51 2.50
N ILE A 102 -1.85 -16.81 1.19
CA ILE A 102 -1.61 -15.85 0.11
C ILE A 102 -2.72 -14.79 0.11
N LEU A 103 -3.98 -15.21 0.25
CA LEU A 103 -5.14 -14.32 0.30
C LEU A 103 -5.06 -13.35 1.47
N VAL A 104 -4.74 -13.85 2.67
CA VAL A 104 -4.57 -12.99 3.86
C VAL A 104 -3.42 -12.01 3.66
N SER A 105 -2.29 -12.48 3.13
CA SER A 105 -1.12 -11.63 2.86
C SER A 105 -1.42 -10.55 1.82
N ALA A 106 -2.11 -10.90 0.73
CA ALA A 106 -2.51 -9.97 -0.32
C ALA A 106 -3.51 -8.93 0.18
N LEU A 107 -4.48 -9.36 0.99
CA LEU A 107 -5.42 -8.42 1.61
C LEU A 107 -4.66 -7.47 2.53
N GLN A 108 -3.75 -7.98 3.36
CA GLN A 108 -2.96 -7.17 4.28
C GLN A 108 -2.08 -6.17 3.52
N GLN A 109 -1.45 -6.57 2.41
CA GLN A 109 -0.71 -5.68 1.51
C GLN A 109 -1.59 -4.55 0.95
N GLY A 110 -2.90 -4.77 0.82
CA GLY A 110 -3.86 -3.71 0.50
C GLY A 110 -3.85 -2.53 1.47
N THR A 111 -3.24 -2.64 2.66
CA THR A 111 -3.06 -1.52 3.59
C THR A 111 -1.91 -0.59 3.21
N GLU A 112 -0.96 -1.04 2.38
CA GLU A 112 0.22 -0.27 1.96
C GLU A 112 -0.13 0.88 1.00
N VAL A 113 -1.29 0.81 0.34
CA VAL A 113 -1.79 1.90 -0.52
C VAL A 113 -2.17 3.15 0.29
N PHE A 114 -2.33 3.04 1.61
CA PHE A 114 -2.62 4.15 2.50
C PHE A 114 -1.34 4.67 3.13
N SER A 115 -1.12 5.98 3.01
CA SER A 115 -0.02 6.65 3.69
C SER A 115 -0.21 6.61 5.21
N ARG A 116 0.88 6.72 5.98
CA ARG A 116 0.81 6.74 7.46
C ARG A 116 -0.11 7.83 7.99
N GLU A 117 -0.18 8.98 7.31
CA GLU A 117 -1.09 10.06 7.70
C GLU A 117 -2.56 9.68 7.53
N GLU A 118 -2.91 8.96 6.47
CA GLU A 118 -4.27 8.48 6.23
C GLU A 118 -4.66 7.40 7.24
N GLN A 119 -3.75 6.45 7.49
CA GLN A 119 -3.95 5.43 8.52
C GLN A 119 -4.23 6.08 9.88
N ARG A 120 -3.44 7.09 10.27
CA ARG A 120 -3.67 7.91 11.48
C ARG A 120 -5.04 8.57 11.48
N ARG A 121 -5.45 9.23 10.39
CA ARG A 121 -6.76 9.91 10.32
C ARG A 121 -7.92 8.91 10.48
N ILE A 122 -7.85 7.75 9.83
CA ILE A 122 -8.91 6.74 9.87
C ILE A 122 -9.03 6.13 11.27
N VAL A 123 -7.91 5.75 11.88
CA VAL A 123 -7.90 5.17 13.24
C VAL A 123 -8.37 6.19 14.29
N MET A 124 -7.92 7.44 14.20
CA MET A 124 -8.35 8.49 15.12
C MET A 124 -9.81 8.88 14.93
N ALA A 125 -10.32 8.91 13.69
CA ALA A 125 -11.73 9.13 13.40
C ALA A 125 -12.59 7.98 13.93
N GLY A 126 -12.19 6.72 13.74
CA GLY A 126 -12.87 5.55 14.30
C GLY A 126 -12.95 5.59 15.82
N LYS A 127 -11.85 5.94 16.50
CA LYS A 127 -11.83 6.13 17.97
C LYS A 127 -12.76 7.23 18.46
N LYS A 128 -13.01 8.28 17.66
CA LYS A 128 -13.89 9.40 18.03
C LYS A 128 -15.39 9.07 17.86
N VAL A 129 -15.74 8.06 17.05
CA VAL A 129 -17.14 7.67 16.81
C VAL A 129 -17.67 6.71 17.88
N GLU A 130 -16.81 5.98 18.58
CA GLU A 130 -17.20 5.00 19.62
C GLU A 130 -17.17 5.55 21.07
N GLY A 131 -16.91 6.85 21.28
CA GLY A 131 -16.92 7.50 22.61
C GLY A 131 -18.02 8.55 22.73
#